data_AF-A0A814ETA1-F1
#
_entry.id   AF-A0A814ETA1-F1
#
_cell.length_a   1.000
_cell.length_b   1.000
_cell.length_c   1.000
_cell.angle_alpha   90.00
_cell.angle_beta   90.00
_cell.angle_gamma   90.00
#
_symmetry.space_group_name_H-M   'P 1'
#
loop_
_entity.id
_entity.type
_entity.pdbx_description
1 polymer ?
#
loop_
_entity_poly.entity_id
_entity_poly.type
_entity_poly.pdbx_seq_one_letter_code
_entity_poly.pdbx_strand_id
1 'polypeptide(L)'
;MKEKEEYESASLSVAAAAATGLNSVGRQGSEHKKSVTFDDGIKPGDQIPTSTVAAAAAMATNNILSTHKTRTNENDPNQATLFKSETLTSEELEDRIRRLTDQNEPPVEFRIHNNLIVMSKIVDNFDCYLTRNTKRCWIFSTRGLCTVAQDELIFIFDDNLTDANELISDILNHIHQIYEDATRGSFVRHLGLSLSSKSSTFLTSSTTAGFLYFTDSTVSYSLFPDAPYLFGILIDRLELPTAQCFPLRLLLRLGYEYQSYPWPLFSIINRDAIFSDTQHTIMSLLCDFRSFTYVLPTIRGLIISVGTQGSVSIRIPRNRHDDILKSLDQSSPHALSFGIMNVNRQIHSKHLVTIQNCADQQYETRIFSSADCNNEQIMIGANFLVINASLRSRDSPSSSPLDMQTGGSFSSNNLNAKVNSIEDGIMLQIDGDALKVLKQCLRERKDYAILAKARAIVTDEQKDGNVVKRSSSEQLVEFIWIDEDNDVNRGVRSPIDHFPMDGIRNSRIHYAGQRSPLFRIRWADLFFIECHLNNNESFDPTRLADSLAKAFTQALTPFVDMLVEAKYRKLGLRVTIDRENASYLAGSNGEQLSPFFLSQLDDHMIPIVMKASDNISRSTPTLVLELVFYLID
;
A
#
# COMPACT_ATOMS: atom_id res chain seq x y z
N MET A 1 6.31 0.32 66.32
CA MET A 1 6.66 -0.99 66.89
C MET A 1 6.91 -1.91 65.71
N LYS A 2 8.18 -2.20 65.38
CA LYS A 2 8.89 -3.46 65.71
C LYS A 2 8.19 -4.66 65.07
N GLU A 3 8.78 -5.63 64.39
CA GLU A 3 10.14 -6.09 64.03
C GLU A 3 9.85 -7.24 62.99
N LYS A 4 10.65 -7.49 61.94
CA LYS A 4 11.58 -8.66 61.79
C LYS A 4 10.94 -10.03 62.14
N GLU A 5 11.14 -11.17 61.46
CA GLU A 5 12.21 -11.73 60.62
C GLU A 5 11.77 -13.16 60.17
N GLU A 6 12.37 -13.71 59.09
CA GLU A 6 12.95 -15.10 58.92
C GLU A 6 12.13 -16.38 59.28
N TYR A 7 12.31 -17.61 58.76
CA TYR A 7 13.04 -18.35 57.70
C TYR A 7 12.56 -19.82 57.82
N GLU A 8 12.94 -20.66 56.84
CA GLU A 8 13.02 -22.15 56.87
C GLU A 8 11.72 -22.99 56.99
N SER A 9 11.70 -24.28 56.61
CA SER A 9 12.20 -25.10 55.50
C SER A 9 11.77 -26.54 55.84
N ALA A 10 11.58 -27.38 54.81
CA ALA A 10 11.54 -28.85 54.88
C ALA A 10 10.31 -29.49 55.60
N SER A 11 9.77 -30.65 55.23
CA SER A 11 10.21 -31.73 54.35
C SER A 11 9.05 -32.73 54.24
N LEU A 12 8.95 -33.45 53.12
CA LEU A 12 8.52 -34.85 53.12
C LEU A 12 9.09 -35.53 51.87
N SER A 13 10.08 -36.37 52.14
CA SER A 13 10.54 -37.44 51.25
C SER A 13 10.20 -38.77 51.92
N VAL A 14 10.14 -39.85 51.13
CA VAL A 14 10.80 -41.15 51.34
C VAL A 14 9.97 -42.27 50.68
N ALA A 15 10.58 -42.95 49.70
CA ALA A 15 10.81 -44.40 49.63
C ALA A 15 11.34 -44.72 48.21
N ALA A 16 12.65 -44.95 48.00
CA ALA A 16 13.42 -46.20 48.22
C ALA A 16 13.12 -47.29 47.17
N ALA A 17 14.04 -48.09 46.63
CA ALA A 17 15.51 -48.19 46.60
C ALA A 17 15.89 -49.42 45.73
N ALA A 18 17.19 -49.54 45.40
CA ALA A 18 17.94 -50.70 44.84
C ALA A 18 17.83 -50.95 43.31
N ALA A 19 18.90 -51.25 42.56
CA ALA A 19 20.14 -51.95 42.90
C ALA A 19 21.36 -51.56 42.02
N THR A 20 22.53 -51.87 42.58
CA THR A 20 23.92 -51.66 42.13
C THR A 20 24.41 -52.73 41.14
N GLY A 21 25.40 -52.41 40.27
CA GLY A 21 26.25 -53.42 39.61
C GLY A 21 27.01 -53.03 38.33
N LEU A 22 28.31 -52.74 38.49
CA LEU A 22 29.48 -52.90 37.59
C LEU A 22 29.28 -53.31 36.10
N ASN A 23 29.87 -52.55 35.16
CA ASN A 23 31.03 -52.97 34.34
C ASN A 23 31.37 -51.99 33.19
N SER A 24 32.68 -51.78 33.00
CA SER A 24 33.31 -51.12 31.86
C SER A 24 33.37 -52.03 30.63
N VAL A 25 32.82 -51.61 29.48
CA VAL A 25 33.27 -52.03 28.13
C VAL A 25 32.96 -50.90 27.15
N GLY A 26 33.98 -50.43 26.42
CA GLY A 26 33.84 -49.43 25.36
C GLY A 26 33.15 -49.98 24.10
N ARG A 27 32.42 -49.11 23.40
CA ARG A 27 32.12 -49.25 21.97
C ARG A 27 31.86 -47.88 21.35
N GLN A 28 32.56 -47.63 20.25
CA GLN A 28 32.54 -46.44 19.40
C GLN A 28 31.26 -46.33 18.56
N GLY A 29 30.96 -45.08 18.12
CA GLY A 29 30.15 -44.74 16.93
C GLY A 29 28.70 -44.36 17.24
N SER A 30 28.12 -43.25 16.79
CA SER A 30 28.49 -42.30 15.74
C SER A 30 27.72 -40.98 15.94
N GLU A 31 28.41 -39.83 16.06
CA GLU A 31 27.79 -38.51 15.88
C GLU A 31 27.57 -38.28 14.38
N HIS A 32 26.32 -38.02 13.98
CA HIS A 32 26.02 -37.53 12.63
C HIS A 32 26.39 -36.04 12.54
N LYS A 33 27.58 -35.75 12.03
CA LYS A 33 27.94 -34.42 11.52
C LYS A 33 27.15 -34.15 10.23
N LYS A 34 26.43 -33.02 10.20
CA LYS A 34 25.85 -32.46 8.96
C LYS A 34 26.97 -32.23 7.94
N SER A 35 26.79 -32.72 6.72
CA SER A 35 27.73 -32.54 5.60
C SER A 35 27.16 -31.57 4.58
N VAL A 36 27.99 -30.66 4.08
CA VAL A 36 27.71 -29.79 2.92
C VAL A 36 28.30 -30.44 1.67
N THR A 37 27.53 -30.52 0.60
CA THR A 37 27.97 -30.94 -0.74
C THR A 37 27.88 -29.75 -1.68
N PHE A 38 28.98 -29.46 -2.37
CA PHE A 38 29.02 -28.52 -3.51
C PHE A 38 28.87 -29.31 -4.82
N ASP A 39 28.34 -28.65 -5.86
CA ASP A 39 27.90 -29.27 -7.12
C ASP A 39 29.05 -29.72 -8.07
N ASP A 40 30.28 -29.58 -7.60
CA ASP A 40 31.54 -29.83 -8.31
C ASP A 40 32.40 -30.95 -7.68
N GLY A 41 31.88 -31.67 -6.68
CA GLY A 41 32.37 -33.01 -6.30
C GLY A 41 33.71 -33.07 -5.54
N ILE A 42 34.29 -31.96 -5.10
CA ILE A 42 35.55 -31.92 -4.34
C ILE A 42 35.28 -31.66 -2.85
N LYS A 43 35.90 -32.46 -1.96
CA LYS A 43 35.83 -32.29 -0.50
C LYS A 43 37.01 -31.43 0.01
N PRO A 44 36.81 -30.55 1.00
CA PRO A 44 37.89 -29.73 1.53
C PRO A 44 38.85 -30.59 2.37
N GLY A 45 40.12 -30.69 1.94
CA GLY A 45 41.17 -31.46 2.63
C GLY A 45 42.47 -31.66 1.84
N ASP A 46 42.47 -31.49 0.52
CA ASP A 46 43.68 -31.72 -0.27
C ASP A 46 44.54 -30.45 -0.40
N GLN A 47 45.74 -30.53 0.16
CA GLN A 47 46.81 -29.54 0.02
C GLN A 47 47.49 -29.66 -1.35
N ILE A 48 47.65 -28.54 -2.07
CA ILE A 48 48.62 -28.38 -3.17
C ILE A 48 49.28 -26.99 -3.03
N PRO A 49 50.60 -26.84 -3.32
CA PRO A 49 51.50 -26.04 -2.48
C PRO A 49 51.74 -24.59 -2.93
N THR A 50 52.22 -23.81 -1.95
CA THR A 50 52.79 -22.47 -2.03
C THR A 50 54.04 -22.37 -2.91
N SER A 51 53.97 -21.56 -3.95
CA SER A 51 55.01 -20.66 -4.51
C SER A 51 54.29 -19.87 -5.61
N THR A 52 54.27 -18.55 -5.77
CA THR A 52 55.12 -17.39 -5.45
C THR A 52 54.17 -16.23 -5.84
N VAL A 53 53.99 -15.10 -5.14
CA VAL A 53 54.90 -13.98 -4.92
C VAL A 53 54.15 -13.01 -4.01
N ALA A 54 54.74 -12.72 -2.87
CA ALA A 54 54.46 -11.53 -2.08
C ALA A 54 54.99 -10.30 -2.83
N ALA A 55 54.13 -9.32 -3.14
CA ALA A 55 54.51 -7.93 -3.37
C ALA A 55 53.27 -7.06 -3.65
N ALA A 56 52.60 -6.56 -2.60
CA ALA A 56 51.73 -5.37 -2.66
C ALA A 56 51.13 -4.98 -1.29
N ALA A 57 51.30 -5.77 -0.23
CA ALA A 57 50.82 -5.44 1.11
C ALA A 57 51.92 -4.75 1.95
N ALA A 58 52.22 -3.48 1.65
CA ALA A 58 52.96 -2.61 2.56
C ALA A 58 52.86 -1.13 2.13
N MET A 59 51.73 -0.47 2.36
CA MET A 59 51.64 0.98 2.58
C MET A 59 50.19 1.36 2.94
N ALA A 60 49.83 1.23 4.21
CA ALA A 60 48.84 2.09 4.89
C ALA A 60 48.61 1.57 6.31
N THR A 61 49.49 1.95 7.24
CA THR A 61 49.15 1.95 8.66
C THR A 61 49.54 3.29 9.24
N ASN A 62 48.67 3.77 10.14
CA ASN A 62 48.83 4.85 11.11
C ASN A 62 48.06 6.15 10.76
N ASN A 63 46.89 6.36 11.37
CA ASN A 63 46.84 6.98 12.71
C ASN A 63 45.41 7.16 13.27
N ILE A 64 45.23 6.60 14.48
CA ILE A 64 44.73 7.24 15.72
C ILE A 64 43.26 7.70 15.84
N LEU A 65 42.58 7.01 16.77
CA LEU A 65 41.53 7.43 17.71
C LEU A 65 41.28 8.95 17.87
N SER A 66 40.00 9.37 17.88
CA SER A 66 39.47 10.14 19.02
C SER A 66 37.94 10.12 19.10
N THR A 67 37.47 10.19 20.34
CA THR A 67 36.10 10.20 20.83
C THR A 67 35.41 11.57 20.74
N HIS A 68 34.07 11.53 20.68
CA HIS A 68 33.06 12.50 21.16
C HIS A 68 32.22 13.33 20.17
N LYS A 69 30.90 13.17 20.35
CA LYS A 69 29.81 14.17 20.36
C LYS A 69 29.64 15.02 19.09
N THR A 70 28.67 14.64 18.27
CA THR A 70 28.08 15.50 17.24
C THR A 70 27.25 16.61 17.89
N ARG A 71 27.83 17.81 17.91
CA ARG A 71 27.14 19.09 18.03
C ARG A 71 26.54 19.44 16.67
N THR A 72 25.29 19.86 16.67
CA THR A 72 24.61 20.54 15.56
C THR A 72 25.39 21.78 15.15
N ASN A 73 25.85 21.84 13.91
CA ASN A 73 26.26 23.09 13.26
C ASN A 73 25.44 23.24 11.99
N GLU A 74 24.52 24.22 12.05
CA GLU A 74 23.93 24.88 10.90
C GLU A 74 25.03 25.62 10.12
N ASN A 75 24.79 25.79 8.81
CA ASN A 75 25.58 26.53 7.82
C ASN A 75 26.78 25.79 7.20
N ASP A 76 26.46 24.91 6.24
CA ASP A 76 27.37 24.55 5.15
C ASP A 76 26.87 25.24 3.86
N PRO A 77 27.56 26.25 3.31
CA PRO A 77 27.06 27.06 2.17
C PRO A 77 27.17 26.36 0.80
N ASN A 78 27.30 25.04 0.77
CA ASN A 78 27.44 24.25 -0.47
C ASN A 78 26.16 23.49 -0.91
N GLN A 79 24.97 23.88 -0.43
CA GLN A 79 23.68 23.34 -0.89
C GLN A 79 23.02 24.14 -2.04
N ALA A 80 23.76 24.98 -2.74
CA ALA A 80 23.24 25.75 -3.87
C ALA A 80 24.09 25.52 -5.14
N THR A 81 23.89 24.38 -5.80
CA THR A 81 24.24 24.08 -7.21
C THR A 81 23.75 22.64 -7.44
N LEU A 82 22.93 22.27 -8.42
CA LEU A 82 22.88 22.70 -9.81
C LEU A 82 21.54 22.22 -10.43
N PHE A 83 20.52 23.08 -10.48
CA PHE A 83 19.43 22.88 -11.44
C PHE A 83 19.94 23.26 -12.83
N LYS A 84 20.19 22.26 -13.67
CA LYS A 84 20.02 22.40 -15.11
C LYS A 84 18.87 21.49 -15.50
N SER A 85 17.64 21.96 -15.28
CA SER A 85 16.60 21.65 -16.28
C SER A 85 17.23 21.98 -17.62
N GLU A 86 17.08 21.15 -18.65
CA GLU A 86 17.33 21.64 -20.01
C GLU A 86 16.55 22.95 -20.13
N THR A 87 17.25 24.09 -20.17
CA THR A 87 16.62 25.38 -20.43
C THR A 87 16.31 25.35 -21.91
N LEU A 88 15.24 24.63 -22.27
CA LEU A 88 14.79 24.50 -23.64
C LEU A 88 14.61 25.91 -24.18
N THR A 89 15.27 26.20 -25.29
CA THR A 89 15.00 27.43 -26.01
C THR A 89 13.54 27.41 -26.47
N SER A 90 12.92 28.60 -26.62
CA SER A 90 11.52 28.67 -27.06
C SER A 90 11.28 27.93 -28.39
N GLU A 91 12.27 27.94 -29.29
CA GLU A 91 12.22 27.23 -30.57
C GLU A 91 12.22 25.70 -30.42
N GLU A 92 13.04 25.15 -29.51
CA GLU A 92 13.07 23.70 -29.22
C GLU A 92 11.77 23.22 -28.57
N LEU A 93 11.17 24.04 -27.71
CA LEU A 93 9.90 23.73 -27.07
C LEU A 93 8.76 23.74 -28.09
N GLU A 94 8.73 24.71 -29.00
CA GLU A 94 7.76 24.76 -30.10
C GLU A 94 7.89 23.58 -31.07
N ASP A 95 9.10 23.11 -31.35
CA ASP A 95 9.32 21.88 -32.13
C ASP A 95 8.81 20.64 -31.37
N ARG A 96 9.12 20.52 -30.08
CA ARG A 96 8.59 19.44 -29.23
C ARG A 96 7.06 19.44 -29.19
N ILE A 97 6.41 20.61 -29.08
CA ILE A 97 4.94 20.73 -29.11
C ILE A 97 4.35 20.29 -30.45
N ARG A 98 5.01 20.62 -31.56
CA ARG A 98 4.60 20.12 -32.89
C ARG A 98 4.65 18.60 -32.95
N ARG A 99 5.72 17.98 -32.45
CA ARG A 99 5.88 16.51 -32.41
C ARG A 99 4.91 15.81 -31.44
N LEU A 100 4.51 16.50 -30.36
CA LEU A 100 3.49 16.00 -29.45
C LEU A 100 2.13 15.84 -30.15
N THR A 101 1.82 16.73 -31.08
CA THR A 101 0.55 16.77 -31.82
C THR A 101 0.49 15.77 -32.97
N ASP A 102 1.60 15.52 -33.67
CA ASP A 102 1.64 14.59 -34.81
C ASP A 102 1.46 13.14 -34.35
N GLN A 103 0.33 12.50 -34.67
CA GLN A 103 0.03 11.13 -34.24
C GLN A 103 1.04 10.07 -34.73
N ASN A 104 1.83 10.34 -35.78
CA ASN A 104 2.80 9.38 -36.34
C ASN A 104 4.17 9.43 -35.65
N GLU A 105 4.47 10.52 -34.93
CA GLU A 105 5.73 10.66 -34.19
C GLU A 105 5.70 9.83 -32.89
N PRO A 106 6.85 9.28 -32.45
CA PRO A 106 6.93 8.67 -31.13
C PRO A 106 6.65 9.70 -30.00
N PRO A 107 6.34 9.23 -28.78
CA PRO A 107 6.21 10.10 -27.62
C PRO A 107 7.48 10.93 -27.38
N VAL A 108 7.30 12.19 -26.98
CA VAL A 108 8.41 13.11 -26.72
C VAL A 108 8.98 12.86 -25.32
N GLU A 109 10.30 12.78 -25.24
CA GLU A 109 11.05 12.59 -23.99
C GLU A 109 11.43 13.94 -23.37
N PHE A 110 11.10 14.14 -22.10
CA PHE A 110 11.57 15.24 -21.27
C PHE A 110 12.44 14.70 -20.14
N ARG A 111 13.72 15.07 -20.12
CA ARG A 111 14.65 14.65 -19.07
C ARG A 111 14.67 15.67 -17.94
N ILE A 112 14.19 15.28 -16.77
CA ILE A 112 14.15 16.12 -15.56
C ILE A 112 15.43 15.93 -14.74
N HIS A 113 15.87 14.67 -14.60
CA HIS A 113 17.05 14.26 -13.86
C HIS A 113 17.75 13.12 -14.63
N ASN A 114 19.01 12.80 -14.32
CA ASN A 114 19.71 11.67 -14.96
C ASN A 114 18.94 10.35 -14.85
N ASN A 115 18.23 10.18 -13.73
CA ASN A 115 17.45 8.99 -13.40
C ASN A 115 15.92 9.22 -13.51
N LEU A 116 15.46 10.33 -14.09
CA LEU A 116 14.03 10.66 -14.20
C LEU A 116 13.69 11.28 -15.55
N ILE A 117 12.81 10.59 -16.26
CA ILE A 117 12.34 10.94 -17.59
C ILE A 117 10.81 11.02 -17.57
N VAL A 118 10.25 11.94 -18.35
CA VAL A 118 8.80 12.03 -18.60
C VAL A 118 8.53 11.87 -20.08
N MET A 119 7.74 10.85 -20.42
CA MET A 119 7.26 10.60 -21.77
C MET A 119 5.91 11.29 -21.95
N SER A 120 5.74 11.99 -23.07
CA SER A 120 4.53 12.78 -23.30
C SER A 120 4.00 12.62 -24.72
N LYS A 121 2.66 12.59 -24.88
CA LYS A 121 1.99 12.54 -26.19
C LYS A 121 0.57 13.14 -26.12
N ILE A 122 0.15 13.83 -27.19
CA ILE A 122 -1.26 14.18 -27.39
C ILE A 122 -1.91 13.12 -28.28
N VAL A 123 -3.03 12.56 -27.85
CA VAL A 123 -3.71 11.43 -28.48
C VAL A 123 -5.15 11.83 -28.82
N ASP A 124 -5.53 11.75 -30.08
CA ASP A 124 -6.82 12.27 -30.57
C ASP A 124 -8.03 11.37 -30.24
N ASN A 125 -7.79 10.07 -30.05
CA ASN A 125 -8.83 9.07 -29.75
C ASN A 125 -8.38 8.19 -28.58
N PHE A 126 -8.22 8.77 -27.40
CA PHE A 126 -7.94 7.99 -26.20
C PHE A 126 -9.20 7.20 -25.80
N ASP A 127 -9.30 5.96 -26.29
CA ASP A 127 -10.39 5.04 -25.99
C ASP A 127 -10.26 4.54 -24.55
N CYS A 128 -10.80 5.33 -23.63
CA CYS A 128 -11.12 4.83 -22.31
C CYS A 128 -12.60 4.44 -22.33
N TYR A 129 -12.88 3.14 -22.27
CA TYR A 129 -14.23 2.56 -22.14
C TYR A 129 -15.02 3.09 -20.93
N LEU A 130 -14.41 3.96 -20.11
CA LEU A 130 -15.00 4.65 -18.98
C LEU A 130 -15.67 5.97 -19.35
N THR A 131 -15.37 6.58 -20.52
CA THR A 131 -15.93 7.88 -20.91
C THR A 131 -16.70 7.76 -22.22
N ARG A 132 -17.96 8.24 -22.27
CA ARG A 132 -18.81 8.14 -23.48
C ARG A 132 -18.32 8.94 -24.69
N ASN A 133 -17.28 9.75 -24.54
CA ASN A 133 -16.71 10.58 -25.60
C ASN A 133 -15.22 10.29 -25.74
N THR A 134 -14.81 9.84 -26.93
CA THR A 134 -13.41 9.88 -27.36
C THR A 134 -12.97 11.34 -27.34
N LYS A 135 -12.04 11.67 -26.45
CA LYS A 135 -11.48 13.00 -26.34
C LYS A 135 -10.02 12.98 -26.77
N ARG A 136 -9.61 14.11 -27.36
CA ARG A 136 -8.22 14.44 -27.51
C ARG A 136 -7.64 14.70 -26.12
N CYS A 137 -6.59 13.97 -25.76
CA CYS A 137 -6.02 14.02 -24.42
C CYS A 137 -4.50 14.13 -24.48
N TRP A 138 -3.94 14.87 -23.53
CA TRP A 138 -2.51 14.99 -23.35
C TRP A 138 -2.07 14.09 -22.19
N ILE A 139 -1.23 13.11 -22.48
CA ILE A 139 -0.73 12.13 -21.52
C ILE A 139 0.73 12.43 -21.18
N PHE A 140 1.05 12.46 -19.89
CA PHE A 140 2.41 12.46 -19.33
C PHE A 140 2.60 11.19 -18.50
N SER A 141 3.72 10.52 -18.68
CA SER A 141 4.05 9.25 -18.04
C SER A 141 5.48 9.28 -17.56
N THR A 142 5.72 9.03 -16.27
CA THR A 142 7.07 9.04 -15.70
C THR A 142 7.80 7.72 -15.92
N ARG A 143 9.13 7.81 -15.99
CA ARG A 143 10.05 6.67 -15.93
C ARG A 143 11.23 7.04 -15.04
N GLY A 144 11.43 6.27 -13.97
CA GLY A 144 12.56 6.40 -13.06
C GLY A 144 12.20 6.79 -11.63
N LEU A 145 10.93 7.08 -11.32
CA LEU A 145 10.48 7.28 -9.93
C LEU A 145 10.68 6.02 -9.07
N CYS A 146 10.62 4.84 -9.69
CA CYS A 146 10.91 3.58 -9.01
C CYS A 146 12.32 3.55 -8.38
N THR A 147 13.29 4.28 -8.94
CA THR A 147 14.64 4.38 -8.37
C THR A 147 14.68 5.02 -6.99
N VAL A 148 13.68 5.84 -6.66
CA VAL A 148 13.51 6.49 -5.36
C VAL A 148 12.40 5.86 -4.53
N ALA A 149 11.97 4.64 -4.86
CA ALA A 149 10.88 3.91 -4.20
C ALA A 149 9.50 4.57 -4.32
N GLN A 150 9.29 5.36 -5.38
CA GLN A 150 8.02 5.99 -5.69
C GLN A 150 7.38 5.28 -6.90
N ASP A 151 6.07 5.03 -6.85
CA ASP A 151 5.34 4.51 -8.01
C ASP A 151 5.40 5.48 -9.17
N GLU A 152 5.47 4.96 -10.40
CA GLU A 152 5.43 5.80 -11.58
C GLU A 152 4.08 6.53 -11.67
N LEU A 153 4.08 7.74 -12.22
CA LEU A 153 2.93 8.62 -12.25
C LEU A 153 2.47 8.84 -13.69
N ILE A 154 1.15 8.86 -13.86
CA ILE A 154 0.48 9.17 -15.11
C ILE A 154 -0.42 10.38 -14.88
N PHE A 155 -0.29 11.39 -15.73
CA PHE A 155 -1.17 12.54 -15.77
C PHE A 155 -1.82 12.60 -17.14
N ILE A 156 -3.14 12.76 -17.17
CA ILE A 156 -3.91 12.89 -18.41
C ILE A 156 -4.71 14.18 -18.32
N PHE A 157 -4.63 15.03 -19.33
CA PHE A 157 -5.36 16.29 -19.41
C PHE A 157 -6.28 16.32 -20.64
N ASP A 158 -7.44 16.95 -20.49
CA ASP A 158 -8.29 17.32 -21.62
C ASP A 158 -7.59 18.41 -22.46
N ASP A 159 -7.63 18.30 -23.79
CA ASP A 159 -6.89 19.16 -24.74
C ASP A 159 -7.48 20.57 -24.92
N ASN A 160 -8.42 21.00 -24.07
CA ASN A 160 -8.99 22.35 -24.11
C ASN A 160 -8.01 23.43 -23.57
N LEU A 161 -6.70 23.19 -23.65
CA LEU A 161 -5.66 23.98 -23.03
C LEU A 161 -5.13 25.08 -23.95
N THR A 162 -5.16 26.32 -23.46
CA THR A 162 -4.72 27.50 -24.21
C THR A 162 -3.22 27.76 -24.12
N ASP A 163 -2.53 27.26 -23.08
CA ASP A 163 -1.08 27.45 -22.91
C ASP A 163 -0.36 26.12 -22.64
N ALA A 164 0.15 25.52 -23.71
CA ALA A 164 0.91 24.28 -23.67
C ALA A 164 2.27 24.42 -22.94
N ASN A 165 2.87 25.61 -22.96
CA ASN A 165 4.19 25.84 -22.38
C ASN A 165 4.12 25.86 -20.86
N GLU A 166 3.16 26.60 -20.30
CA GLU A 166 2.95 26.66 -18.85
C GLU A 166 2.59 25.28 -18.30
N LEU A 167 1.73 24.53 -19.00
CA LEU A 167 1.37 23.15 -18.62
C LEU A 167 2.61 22.25 -18.50
N ILE A 168 3.43 22.16 -19.56
CA ILE A 168 4.62 21.30 -19.55
C ILE A 168 5.53 21.70 -18.40
N SER A 169 5.83 22.99 -18.27
CA SER A 169 6.72 23.51 -17.21
C SER A 169 6.20 23.13 -15.83
N ASP A 170 4.92 23.34 -15.56
CA ASP A 170 4.32 23.09 -14.24
C ASP A 170 4.28 21.61 -13.89
N ILE A 171 3.96 20.74 -14.84
CA ILE A 171 3.94 19.28 -14.62
C ILE A 171 5.36 18.75 -14.41
N LEU A 172 6.33 19.16 -15.22
CA LEU A 172 7.72 18.72 -15.04
C LEU A 172 8.28 19.19 -13.69
N ASN A 173 8.01 20.42 -13.27
CA ASN A 173 8.41 20.92 -11.96
C ASN A 173 7.72 20.17 -10.81
N HIS A 174 6.43 19.85 -10.95
CA HIS A 174 5.67 19.08 -9.95
C HIS A 174 6.22 17.66 -9.80
N ILE A 175 6.51 16.98 -10.92
CA ILE A 175 7.12 15.64 -10.92
C ILE A 175 8.51 15.68 -10.29
N HIS A 176 9.30 16.72 -10.57
CA HIS A 176 10.60 16.91 -9.94
C HIS A 176 10.48 17.07 -8.41
N GLN A 177 9.52 17.86 -7.94
CA GLN A 177 9.27 18.03 -6.51
C GLN A 177 8.89 16.69 -5.84
N ILE A 178 8.05 15.89 -6.49
CA ILE A 178 7.71 14.54 -5.96
C ILE A 178 8.95 13.65 -5.89
N TYR A 179 9.84 13.72 -6.88
CA TYR A 179 11.11 13.00 -6.83
C TYR A 179 11.95 13.44 -5.63
N GLU A 180 12.09 14.75 -5.38
CA GLU A 180 12.80 15.29 -4.20
C GLU A 180 12.11 14.98 -2.86
N ASP A 181 10.79 14.83 -2.85
CA ASP A 181 10.04 14.40 -1.66
C ASP A 181 10.31 12.91 -1.38
N ALA A 182 10.30 12.08 -2.43
CA ALA A 182 10.59 10.65 -2.34
C ALA A 182 12.07 10.38 -1.98
N THR A 183 13.01 11.20 -2.45
CA THR A 183 14.40 11.16 -2.00
C THR A 183 14.57 11.59 -0.55
N ARG A 184 13.55 12.14 0.12
CA ARG A 184 13.49 12.42 1.56
C ARG A 184 12.60 11.44 2.34
N GLY A 185 12.01 10.45 1.67
CA GLY A 185 11.16 9.42 2.28
C GLY A 185 9.68 9.78 2.34
N SER A 186 9.27 10.86 1.68
CA SER A 186 7.86 11.24 1.54
C SER A 186 7.31 10.73 0.21
N PHE A 187 6.54 9.64 0.26
CA PHE A 187 6.00 8.98 -0.91
C PHE A 187 4.53 9.30 -1.15
N VAL A 188 4.17 9.46 -2.42
CA VAL A 188 2.79 9.51 -2.88
C VAL A 188 2.28 8.08 -3.06
N ARG A 189 1.03 7.83 -2.66
CA ARG A 189 0.41 6.49 -2.67
C ARG A 189 -1.02 6.55 -3.20
N HIS A 190 -1.66 5.39 -3.37
CA HIS A 190 -3.09 5.31 -3.64
C HIS A 190 -3.90 6.11 -2.61
N LEU A 191 -4.81 6.96 -3.10
CA LEU A 191 -5.57 7.97 -2.37
C LEU A 191 -4.74 9.00 -1.59
N GLY A 192 -3.46 9.16 -1.95
CA GLY A 192 -2.58 10.19 -1.43
C GLY A 192 -2.70 11.52 -2.19
N LEU A 193 -2.22 12.60 -1.57
CA LEU A 193 -2.23 13.94 -2.14
C LEU A 193 -0.81 14.45 -2.40
N SER A 194 -0.64 15.25 -3.45
CA SER A 194 0.53 16.10 -3.65
C SER A 194 0.06 17.50 -4.00
N LEU A 195 0.48 18.49 -3.21
CA LEU A 195 0.07 19.88 -3.38
C LEU A 195 1.12 20.63 -4.20
N SER A 196 0.66 21.57 -5.02
CA SER A 196 1.55 22.46 -5.75
C SER A 196 2.37 23.33 -4.77
N SER A 197 3.67 23.44 -5.02
CA SER A 197 4.55 24.37 -4.28
C SER A 197 4.30 25.84 -4.63
N LYS A 198 3.63 26.13 -5.75
CA LYS A 198 3.36 27.50 -6.17
C LYS A 198 2.21 28.10 -5.36
N SER A 199 2.47 29.26 -4.77
CA SER A 199 1.49 29.98 -3.95
C SER A 199 0.45 30.76 -4.76
N SER A 200 0.70 31.03 -6.05
CA SER A 200 -0.16 31.90 -6.88
C SER A 200 -0.99 31.13 -7.91
N THR A 201 -0.33 30.48 -8.86
CA THR A 201 -0.96 29.84 -10.02
C THR A 201 -0.26 28.52 -10.31
N PHE A 202 -1.04 27.49 -10.62
CA PHE A 202 -0.57 26.19 -11.04
C PHE A 202 -1.42 25.71 -12.21
N LEU A 203 -0.77 25.34 -13.32
CA LEU A 203 -1.43 24.94 -14.57
C LEU A 203 -2.41 26.02 -15.05
N THR A 204 -1.99 27.29 -15.11
CA THR A 204 -2.82 28.46 -15.48
C THR A 204 -3.98 28.79 -14.53
N SER A 205 -4.17 28.02 -13.45
CA SER A 205 -5.29 28.14 -12.52
C SER A 205 -4.83 28.64 -11.15
N SER A 206 -5.56 29.60 -10.57
CA SER A 206 -5.33 30.05 -9.19
C SER A 206 -6.01 29.17 -8.15
N THR A 207 -7.06 28.43 -8.54
CA THR A 207 -7.88 27.62 -7.63
C THR A 207 -7.40 26.18 -7.55
N THR A 208 -6.59 25.72 -8.51
CA THR A 208 -6.01 24.37 -8.49
C THR A 208 -5.04 24.21 -7.32
N ALA A 209 -5.23 23.16 -6.52
CA ALA A 209 -4.39 22.86 -5.36
C ALA A 209 -3.24 21.89 -5.65
N GLY A 210 -3.47 20.92 -6.52
CA GLY A 210 -2.53 19.83 -6.80
C GLY A 210 -3.27 18.59 -7.30
N PHE A 211 -2.78 17.41 -6.91
CA PHE A 211 -3.28 16.13 -7.40
C PHE A 211 -3.69 15.17 -6.27
N LEU A 212 -4.77 14.43 -6.52
CA LEU A 212 -5.13 13.20 -5.82
C LEU A 212 -4.69 12.00 -6.67
N TYR A 213 -4.04 11.03 -6.04
CA TYR A 213 -3.50 9.86 -6.75
C TYR A 213 -4.33 8.61 -6.51
N PHE A 214 -4.50 7.79 -7.54
CA PHE A 214 -5.22 6.52 -7.42
C PHE A 214 -4.67 5.48 -8.39
N THR A 215 -5.01 4.22 -8.14
CA THR A 215 -4.62 3.09 -8.97
C THR A 215 -5.81 2.66 -9.81
N ASP A 216 -5.59 2.41 -11.09
CA ASP A 216 -6.59 1.79 -11.95
C ASP A 216 -5.92 0.73 -12.82
N SER A 217 -6.24 -0.54 -12.57
CA SER A 217 -5.68 -1.67 -13.31
C SER A 217 -6.52 -2.06 -14.53
N THR A 218 -7.61 -1.34 -14.80
CA THR A 218 -8.55 -1.71 -15.87
C THR A 218 -8.08 -1.15 -17.22
N VAL A 219 -7.35 -0.02 -17.23
CA VAL A 219 -6.81 0.58 -18.46
C VAL A 219 -5.33 0.27 -18.61
N SER A 220 -4.96 -0.24 -19.78
CA SER A 220 -3.58 -0.35 -20.25
C SER A 220 -3.42 0.46 -21.54
N TYR A 221 -2.40 1.30 -21.61
CA TYR A 221 -2.04 2.06 -22.81
C TYR A 221 -0.53 1.98 -23.02
N SER A 222 -0.07 2.00 -24.27
CA SER A 222 1.35 1.77 -24.62
C SER A 222 2.31 2.80 -24.03
N LEU A 223 1.83 4.01 -23.71
CA LEU A 223 2.61 5.05 -23.05
C LEU A 223 2.72 4.86 -21.53
N PHE A 224 1.85 4.04 -20.93
CA PHE A 224 1.88 3.79 -19.50
C PHE A 224 3.15 3.01 -19.13
N PRO A 225 3.74 3.29 -17.96
CA PRO A 225 4.93 2.59 -17.51
C PRO A 225 4.57 1.19 -17.02
N ASP A 226 5.59 0.37 -16.77
CA ASP A 226 5.39 -0.93 -16.14
C ASP A 226 4.81 -0.75 -14.74
N ALA A 227 3.86 -1.60 -14.36
CA ALA A 227 3.27 -1.57 -13.02
C ALA A 227 4.36 -1.74 -11.94
N PRO A 228 4.25 -1.05 -10.79
CA PRO A 228 3.10 -0.26 -10.32
C PRO A 228 3.12 1.21 -10.77
N TYR A 229 1.93 1.76 -11.03
CA TYR A 229 1.75 3.18 -11.37
C TYR A 229 0.47 3.79 -10.79
N LEU A 230 0.45 5.11 -10.68
CA LEU A 230 -0.65 5.91 -10.15
C LEU A 230 -1.11 6.95 -11.18
N PHE A 231 -2.43 7.13 -11.29
CA PHE A 231 -3.01 8.26 -12.00
C PHE A 231 -3.13 9.45 -11.06
N GLY A 232 -2.71 10.63 -11.52
CA GLY A 232 -2.95 11.90 -10.83
C GLY A 232 -4.16 12.63 -11.41
N ILE A 233 -5.16 12.91 -10.57
CA ILE A 233 -6.30 13.76 -10.92
C ILE A 233 -6.24 15.11 -10.21
N LEU A 234 -6.51 16.19 -10.95
CA LEU A 234 -6.52 17.54 -10.41
C LEU A 234 -7.63 17.75 -9.38
N ILE A 235 -7.24 18.40 -8.29
CA ILE A 235 -8.14 18.82 -7.21
C ILE A 235 -8.12 20.32 -7.01
N ASP A 236 -9.29 20.87 -6.68
CA ASP A 236 -9.44 22.29 -6.36
C ASP A 236 -9.08 22.54 -4.88
N ARG A 237 -8.66 23.77 -4.55
CA ARG A 237 -8.35 24.20 -3.17
C ARG A 237 -9.54 24.05 -2.24
N LEU A 238 -10.78 24.24 -2.71
CA LEU A 238 -11.97 24.05 -1.90
C LEU A 238 -12.25 22.58 -1.56
N GLU A 239 -11.69 21.64 -2.34
CA GLU A 239 -11.91 20.20 -2.16
C GLU A 239 -10.89 19.57 -1.21
N LEU A 240 -9.82 20.29 -0.85
CA LEU A 240 -8.74 19.79 0.00
C LEU A 240 -9.22 19.17 1.31
N PRO A 241 -10.16 19.77 2.07
CA PRO A 241 -10.63 19.16 3.32
C PRO A 241 -11.28 17.79 3.10
N THR A 242 -12.09 17.65 2.04
CA THR A 242 -12.70 16.38 1.65
C THR A 242 -11.64 15.38 1.20
N ALA A 243 -10.66 15.83 0.42
CA ALA A 243 -9.57 15.01 -0.09
C ALA A 243 -8.65 14.49 1.04
N GLN A 244 -8.45 15.28 2.10
CA GLN A 244 -7.64 14.91 3.26
C GLN A 244 -8.37 13.97 4.23
N CYS A 245 -9.67 14.17 4.43
CA CYS A 245 -10.47 13.32 5.33
C CYS A 245 -10.91 12.01 4.66
N PHE A 246 -11.45 12.06 3.44
CA PHE A 246 -11.96 10.86 2.78
C PHE A 246 -11.83 10.94 1.25
N PRO A 247 -10.60 10.76 0.72
CA PRO A 247 -10.28 11.00 -0.69
C PRO A 247 -11.09 10.17 -1.70
N LEU A 248 -11.51 8.95 -1.33
CA LEU A 248 -12.33 8.10 -2.21
C LEU A 248 -13.69 8.75 -2.53
N ARG A 249 -14.29 9.48 -1.59
CA ARG A 249 -15.54 10.22 -1.81
C ARG A 249 -15.37 11.26 -2.92
N LEU A 250 -14.27 12.00 -2.89
CA LEU A 250 -13.96 13.00 -3.92
C LEU A 250 -13.82 12.33 -5.29
N LEU A 251 -13.07 11.23 -5.33
CA LEU A 251 -12.80 10.49 -6.57
C LEU A 251 -14.09 9.94 -7.21
N LEU A 252 -14.99 9.34 -6.42
CA LEU A 252 -16.30 8.87 -6.87
C LEU A 252 -17.22 10.01 -7.30
N ARG A 253 -17.17 11.15 -6.60
CA ARG A 253 -17.94 12.34 -6.96
C ARG A 253 -17.48 12.96 -8.28
N LEU A 254 -16.17 12.98 -8.56
CA LEU A 254 -15.62 13.36 -9.86
C LEU A 254 -16.07 12.38 -10.95
N GLY A 255 -16.08 11.08 -10.65
CA GLY A 255 -16.65 10.05 -11.54
C GLY A 255 -18.08 10.34 -11.93
N TYR A 256 -18.92 10.67 -10.95
CA TYR A 256 -20.31 11.06 -11.20
C TYR A 256 -20.42 12.35 -12.01
N GLU A 257 -19.61 13.38 -11.73
CA GLU A 257 -19.63 14.64 -12.49
C GLU A 257 -19.35 14.41 -13.98
N TYR A 258 -18.29 13.65 -14.25
CA TYR A 258 -17.80 13.42 -15.62
C TYR A 258 -18.33 12.14 -16.25
N GLN A 259 -19.35 11.53 -15.63
CA GLN A 259 -20.01 10.32 -16.12
C GLN A 259 -19.01 9.19 -16.46
N SER A 260 -17.96 9.09 -15.66
CA SER A 260 -16.86 8.13 -15.83
C SER A 260 -16.81 7.21 -14.61
N TYR A 261 -17.36 6.00 -14.74
CA TYR A 261 -17.51 5.11 -13.60
C TYR A 261 -16.27 4.26 -13.36
N PRO A 262 -15.78 4.10 -12.13
CA PRO A 262 -16.16 4.81 -10.90
C PRO A 262 -15.50 6.18 -10.79
N TRP A 263 -14.46 6.47 -11.58
CA TRP A 263 -13.76 7.75 -11.61
C TRP A 263 -13.20 8.06 -13.01
N PRO A 264 -12.94 9.33 -13.32
CA PRO A 264 -12.32 9.71 -14.59
C PRO A 264 -10.81 9.49 -14.53
N LEU A 265 -10.20 9.24 -15.68
CA LEU A 265 -8.74 9.10 -15.82
C LEU A 265 -8.04 10.40 -16.23
N PHE A 266 -8.80 11.38 -16.69
CA PHE A 266 -8.30 12.67 -17.15
C PHE A 266 -8.69 13.79 -16.20
N SER A 267 -7.86 14.82 -16.18
CA SER A 267 -8.05 16.05 -15.45
C SER A 267 -8.56 17.14 -16.38
N ILE A 268 -9.49 17.94 -15.88
CA ILE A 268 -9.95 19.17 -16.53
C ILE A 268 -9.40 20.34 -15.74
N ILE A 269 -8.61 21.18 -16.40
CA ILE A 269 -8.07 22.41 -15.81
C ILE A 269 -9.17 23.49 -15.82
N ASN A 270 -9.16 24.37 -14.80
CA ASN A 270 -10.15 25.44 -14.63
C ASN A 270 -11.61 24.96 -14.52
N ARG A 271 -11.82 23.76 -13.96
CA ARG A 271 -13.15 23.29 -13.56
C ARG A 271 -13.62 23.96 -12.27
N ASP A 272 -14.92 24.01 -12.06
CA ASP A 272 -15.50 24.38 -10.78
C ASP A 272 -15.27 23.28 -9.72
N ALA A 273 -15.19 23.70 -8.45
CA ALA A 273 -15.10 22.79 -7.32
C ALA A 273 -16.43 22.05 -7.10
N ILE A 274 -16.37 20.73 -6.95
CA ILE A 274 -17.55 19.87 -6.68
C ILE A 274 -17.91 19.80 -5.19
N PHE A 275 -16.98 20.20 -4.33
CA PHE A 275 -17.19 20.40 -2.90
C PHE A 275 -16.66 21.78 -2.50
N SER A 276 -17.33 22.38 -1.52
CA SER A 276 -16.99 23.70 -1.00
C SER A 276 -16.88 23.66 0.52
N ASP A 277 -17.83 24.25 1.25
CA ASP A 277 -17.84 24.21 2.71
C ASP A 277 -18.09 22.78 3.22
N THR A 278 -17.45 22.41 4.33
CA THR A 278 -17.62 21.10 5.00
C THR A 278 -18.59 21.17 6.19
N GLN A 279 -19.30 22.28 6.34
CA GLN A 279 -20.39 22.39 7.30
C GLN A 279 -21.53 21.42 6.98
N HIS A 280 -22.17 20.88 8.01
CA HIS A 280 -23.35 20.01 7.91
C HIS A 280 -23.16 18.62 7.27
N THR A 281 -21.97 18.21 6.84
CA THR A 281 -21.72 16.82 6.45
C THR A 281 -21.60 15.91 7.68
N ILE A 282 -22.05 14.66 7.56
CA ILE A 282 -21.81 13.60 8.54
C ILE A 282 -20.31 13.39 8.82
N MET A 283 -19.44 13.68 7.85
CA MET A 283 -18.00 13.55 8.01
C MET A 283 -17.45 14.48 9.07
N SER A 284 -18.15 15.57 9.43
CA SER A 284 -17.76 16.43 10.55
C SER A 284 -17.79 15.72 11.91
N LEU A 285 -18.50 14.58 12.00
CA LEU A 285 -18.51 13.70 13.18
C LEU A 285 -17.43 12.61 13.10
N LEU A 286 -16.89 12.34 11.91
CA LEU A 286 -15.98 11.23 11.62
C LEU A 286 -14.53 11.70 11.37
N CYS A 287 -14.35 12.97 11.08
CA CYS A 287 -13.07 13.63 10.85
C CYS A 287 -13.05 15.03 11.47
N ASP A 288 -11.87 15.46 11.92
CA ASP A 288 -11.62 16.86 12.22
C ASP A 288 -11.10 17.60 10.98
N PHE A 289 -11.96 18.42 10.37
CA PHE A 289 -11.58 19.24 9.21
C PHE A 289 -10.65 20.42 9.52
N ARG A 290 -10.41 20.76 10.79
CA ARG A 290 -9.56 21.90 11.15
C ARG A 290 -8.09 21.51 11.29
N SER A 291 -7.83 20.50 12.11
CA SER A 291 -6.46 20.07 12.40
C SER A 291 -6.13 18.67 11.89
N PHE A 292 -7.13 17.94 11.37
CA PHE A 292 -6.99 16.55 10.94
C PHE A 292 -6.40 15.64 12.02
N THR A 293 -6.64 15.98 13.29
CA THR A 293 -6.15 15.21 14.44
C THR A 293 -6.74 13.80 14.46
N TYR A 294 -7.98 13.65 14.00
CA TYR A 294 -8.59 12.34 13.74
C TYR A 294 -9.26 12.33 12.36
N VAL A 295 -9.13 11.20 11.69
CA VAL A 295 -9.68 10.93 10.37
C VAL A 295 -10.33 9.55 10.41
N LEU A 296 -11.40 9.35 9.63
CA LEU A 296 -12.09 8.06 9.52
C LEU A 296 -11.08 6.95 9.15
N PRO A 297 -10.92 5.90 9.97
CA PRO A 297 -10.05 4.78 9.63
C PRO A 297 -10.53 4.08 8.36
N THR A 298 -9.65 3.92 7.38
CA THR A 298 -9.95 3.21 6.13
C THR A 298 -9.32 1.84 6.10
N ILE A 299 -10.05 0.85 5.60
CA ILE A 299 -9.61 -0.54 5.53
C ILE A 299 -9.57 -0.96 4.07
N ARG A 300 -8.39 -1.40 3.62
CA ARG A 300 -8.21 -1.89 2.25
C ARG A 300 -8.94 -3.21 2.05
N GLY A 301 -9.59 -3.37 0.90
CA GLY A 301 -10.32 -4.58 0.53
C GLY A 301 -11.63 -4.77 1.29
N LEU A 302 -11.98 -3.90 2.24
CA LEU A 302 -13.28 -3.87 2.88
C LEU A 302 -14.34 -3.56 1.83
N ILE A 303 -15.39 -4.38 1.77
CA ILE A 303 -16.49 -4.21 0.82
C ILE A 303 -17.78 -4.03 1.61
N ILE A 304 -18.49 -2.94 1.35
CA ILE A 304 -19.82 -2.68 1.92
C ILE A 304 -20.83 -2.72 0.77
N SER A 305 -21.69 -3.74 0.80
CA SER A 305 -22.66 -3.99 -0.26
C SER A 305 -24.09 -3.87 0.26
N VAL A 306 -24.92 -3.13 -0.46
CA VAL A 306 -26.36 -3.05 -0.26
C VAL A 306 -27.06 -3.83 -1.39
N GLY A 307 -27.82 -4.86 -1.03
CA GLY A 307 -28.54 -5.70 -1.98
C GLY A 307 -29.88 -5.14 -2.42
N THR A 308 -30.45 -5.74 -3.48
CA THR A 308 -31.74 -5.33 -4.08
C THR A 308 -32.93 -5.44 -3.12
N GLN A 309 -32.85 -6.32 -2.12
CA GLN A 309 -33.84 -6.47 -1.05
C GLN A 309 -33.50 -5.63 0.20
N GLY A 310 -32.41 -4.87 0.15
CA GLY A 310 -31.89 -4.02 1.23
C GLY A 310 -31.01 -4.73 2.25
N SER A 311 -30.69 -6.01 2.06
CA SER A 311 -29.67 -6.69 2.87
C SER A 311 -28.32 -5.95 2.77
N VAL A 312 -27.63 -5.74 3.89
CA VAL A 312 -26.32 -5.10 3.93
C VAL A 312 -25.27 -6.15 4.27
N SER A 313 -24.30 -6.33 3.38
CA SER A 313 -23.18 -7.26 3.58
C SER A 313 -21.89 -6.47 3.70
N ILE A 314 -21.21 -6.61 4.83
CA ILE A 314 -19.89 -6.07 5.13
C ILE A 314 -18.89 -7.21 5.06
N ARG A 315 -18.07 -7.23 4.01
CA ARG A 315 -17.08 -8.29 3.78
C ARG A 315 -15.68 -7.78 4.12
N ILE A 316 -15.01 -8.48 5.03
CA ILE A 316 -13.72 -8.08 5.63
C ILE A 316 -12.65 -9.10 5.22
N PRO A 317 -11.57 -8.69 4.53
CA PRO A 317 -10.46 -9.60 4.21
C PRO A 317 -9.73 -10.08 5.45
N ARG A 318 -9.44 -11.39 5.52
CA ARG A 318 -8.76 -12.02 6.68
C ARG A 318 -7.37 -11.44 6.97
N ASN A 319 -6.63 -11.03 5.94
CA ASN A 319 -5.30 -10.39 6.07
C ASN A 319 -5.34 -8.94 6.59
N ARG A 320 -6.53 -8.38 6.85
CA ARG A 320 -6.77 -7.02 7.37
C ARG A 320 -7.26 -6.99 8.81
N HIS A 321 -7.14 -8.11 9.53
CA HIS A 321 -7.55 -8.20 10.93
C HIS A 321 -6.83 -7.20 11.84
N ASP A 322 -5.53 -6.97 11.64
CA ASP A 322 -4.78 -6.00 12.44
C ASP A 322 -5.30 -4.56 12.27
N ASP A 323 -5.73 -4.21 11.05
CA ASP A 323 -6.31 -2.89 10.76
C ASP A 323 -7.67 -2.73 11.48
N ILE A 324 -8.49 -3.79 11.48
CA ILE A 324 -9.74 -3.87 12.26
C ILE A 324 -9.47 -3.72 13.76
N LEU A 325 -8.48 -4.43 14.31
CA LEU A 325 -8.13 -4.34 15.73
C LEU A 325 -7.73 -2.92 16.13
N LYS A 326 -6.84 -2.28 15.35
CA LYS A 326 -6.45 -0.88 15.58
C LYS A 326 -7.64 0.06 15.59
N SER A 327 -8.54 -0.09 14.62
CA SER A 327 -9.72 0.75 14.52
C SER A 327 -10.75 0.44 15.64
N LEU A 328 -10.82 -0.79 16.14
CA LEU A 328 -11.60 -1.14 17.34
C LEU A 328 -11.02 -0.51 18.60
N ASP A 329 -9.70 -0.48 18.75
CA ASP A 329 -9.03 0.11 19.91
C ASP A 329 -9.14 1.63 19.95
N GLN A 330 -9.19 2.28 18.78
CA GLN A 330 -9.44 3.71 18.65
C GLN A 330 -10.92 4.09 18.78
N SER A 331 -11.83 3.12 18.69
CA SER A 331 -13.28 3.38 18.71
C SER A 331 -13.82 3.64 20.12
N SER A 332 -14.86 4.46 20.24
CA SER A 332 -15.55 4.67 21.52
C SER A 332 -16.37 3.43 21.92
N PRO A 333 -16.70 3.22 23.20
CA PRO A 333 -17.54 2.09 23.62
C PRO A 333 -18.92 2.04 22.95
N HIS A 334 -19.42 3.19 22.48
CA HIS A 334 -20.77 3.36 21.93
C HIS A 334 -20.80 3.55 20.41
N ALA A 335 -19.65 3.64 19.74
CA ALA A 335 -19.59 3.80 18.30
C ALA A 335 -18.49 2.96 17.65
N LEU A 336 -18.65 2.71 16.36
CA LEU A 336 -17.64 2.10 15.51
C LEU A 336 -17.79 2.65 14.10
N SER A 337 -16.70 3.02 13.44
CA SER A 337 -16.77 3.54 12.08
C SER A 337 -15.53 3.18 11.28
N PHE A 338 -15.75 2.75 10.03
CA PHE A 338 -14.67 2.49 9.08
C PHE A 338 -15.09 2.92 7.68
N GLY A 339 -14.12 3.37 6.88
CA GLY A 339 -14.26 3.61 5.44
C GLY A 339 -13.64 2.49 4.60
N ILE A 340 -14.09 2.36 3.36
CA ILE A 340 -13.41 1.53 2.36
C ILE A 340 -12.26 2.32 1.72
N MET A 341 -11.25 1.63 1.22
CA MET A 341 -10.12 2.27 0.51
C MET A 341 -10.17 2.06 -1.01
N ASN A 342 -10.87 1.03 -1.48
CA ASN A 342 -10.97 0.69 -2.90
C ASN A 342 -12.38 0.20 -3.27
N VAL A 343 -12.73 0.39 -4.53
CA VAL A 343 -14.01 -0.06 -5.10
C VAL A 343 -13.83 -1.42 -5.76
N ASN A 344 -14.67 -2.39 -5.38
CA ASN A 344 -14.70 -3.69 -6.04
C ASN A 344 -15.70 -3.70 -7.22
N ARG A 345 -15.19 -3.50 -8.44
CA ARG A 345 -16.01 -3.45 -9.66
C ARG A 345 -16.58 -4.81 -10.09
N GLN A 346 -16.05 -5.92 -9.59
CA GLN A 346 -16.58 -7.26 -9.90
C GLN A 346 -17.90 -7.51 -9.16
N ILE A 347 -18.03 -6.98 -7.95
CA ILE A 347 -19.23 -7.10 -7.11
C ILE A 347 -20.19 -5.94 -7.39
N HIS A 348 -19.67 -4.74 -7.64
CA HIS A 348 -20.44 -3.51 -7.69
C HIS A 348 -20.47 -2.87 -9.08
N SER A 349 -21.66 -2.85 -9.67
CA SER A 349 -21.98 -2.05 -10.86
C SER A 349 -22.52 -0.66 -10.52
N LYS A 350 -22.83 -0.39 -9.25
CA LYS A 350 -23.36 0.88 -8.74
C LYS A 350 -22.72 1.24 -7.40
N HIS A 351 -22.55 2.54 -7.11
CA HIS A 351 -22.08 3.05 -5.82
C HIS A 351 -22.94 4.22 -5.32
N LEU A 352 -23.00 4.40 -4.00
CA LEU A 352 -23.52 5.62 -3.40
C LEU A 352 -22.50 6.75 -3.57
N VAL A 353 -23.00 7.93 -3.95
CA VAL A 353 -22.22 9.16 -4.14
C VAL A 353 -22.94 10.31 -3.46
N THR A 354 -22.17 11.16 -2.78
CA THR A 354 -22.70 12.34 -2.10
C THR A 354 -22.55 13.56 -2.97
N ILE A 355 -23.66 14.26 -3.25
CA ILE A 355 -23.66 15.54 -3.96
C ILE A 355 -23.90 16.66 -2.95
N GLN A 356 -23.05 17.69 -2.98
CA GLN A 356 -23.29 18.92 -2.25
C GLN A 356 -24.05 19.90 -3.14
N ASN A 357 -25.25 20.30 -2.73
CA ASN A 357 -26.00 21.35 -3.41
C ASN A 357 -25.49 22.72 -2.96
N CYS A 358 -24.78 23.43 -3.85
CA CYS A 358 -24.13 24.71 -3.53
C CYS A 358 -25.11 25.82 -3.07
N ALA A 359 -26.38 25.76 -3.49
CA ALA A 359 -27.40 26.76 -3.12
C ALA A 359 -27.84 26.65 -1.65
N ASP A 360 -28.06 25.42 -1.16
CA ASP A 360 -28.64 25.16 0.16
C ASP A 360 -27.65 24.53 1.16
N GLN A 361 -26.42 24.27 0.71
CA GLN A 361 -25.35 23.57 1.44
C GLN A 361 -25.79 22.20 2.02
N GLN A 362 -26.82 21.60 1.43
CA GLN A 362 -27.31 20.28 1.82
C GLN A 362 -26.57 19.19 1.03
N TYR A 363 -26.37 18.05 1.69
CA TYR A 363 -25.81 16.85 1.07
C TYR A 363 -26.92 15.89 0.67
N GLU A 364 -26.86 15.42 -0.56
CA GLU A 364 -27.81 14.48 -1.13
C GLU A 364 -27.10 13.15 -1.49
N THR A 365 -27.75 12.04 -1.18
CA THR A 365 -27.32 10.70 -1.61
C THR A 365 -27.82 10.41 -3.02
N ARG A 366 -26.92 10.09 -3.94
CA ARG A 366 -27.25 9.62 -5.29
C ARG A 366 -26.61 8.26 -5.56
N ILE A 367 -27.13 7.56 -6.56
CA ILE A 367 -26.57 6.30 -7.04
C ILE A 367 -25.85 6.56 -8.36
N PHE A 368 -24.57 6.24 -8.40
CA PHE A 368 -23.75 6.28 -9.59
C PHE A 368 -23.59 4.87 -10.17
N SER A 369 -23.97 4.68 -11.43
CA SER A 369 -23.99 3.36 -12.09
C SER A 369 -22.98 3.31 -13.24
N SER A 370 -22.37 2.14 -13.45
CA SER A 370 -21.60 1.83 -14.66
C SER A 370 -22.53 1.75 -15.88
N ALA A 371 -22.03 2.14 -17.06
CA ALA A 371 -22.81 2.19 -18.30
C ALA A 371 -23.27 0.79 -18.78
N ASP A 372 -22.53 -0.27 -18.44
CA ASP A 372 -22.73 -1.63 -18.95
C ASP A 372 -23.66 -2.51 -18.09
N CYS A 373 -24.58 -1.91 -17.32
CA CYS A 373 -25.39 -2.65 -16.36
C CYS A 373 -26.57 -3.43 -17.00
N ASN A 374 -26.27 -4.62 -17.56
CA ASN A 374 -27.28 -5.60 -18.01
C ASN A 374 -27.52 -6.77 -17.02
N ASN A 375 -26.83 -6.81 -15.87
CA ASN A 375 -26.91 -7.95 -14.95
C ASN A 375 -27.98 -7.80 -13.85
N GLU A 376 -28.71 -8.89 -13.58
CA GLU A 376 -29.85 -8.98 -12.64
C GLU A 376 -29.46 -9.04 -11.16
N GLN A 377 -28.17 -9.20 -10.82
CA GLN A 377 -27.68 -9.18 -9.43
C GLN A 377 -26.94 -7.86 -9.13
N ILE A 378 -27.72 -6.81 -8.84
CA ILE A 378 -27.21 -5.45 -8.66
C ILE A 378 -26.96 -5.19 -7.16
N MET A 379 -25.71 -5.31 -6.70
CA MET A 379 -25.30 -4.83 -5.38
C MET A 379 -24.77 -3.39 -5.49
N ILE A 380 -25.32 -2.48 -4.69
CA ILE A 380 -24.85 -1.09 -4.59
C ILE A 380 -23.71 -1.03 -3.57
N GLY A 381 -22.55 -0.49 -3.95
CA GLY A 381 -21.44 -0.25 -3.03
C GLY A 381 -21.67 1.00 -2.18
N ALA A 382 -21.29 0.94 -0.91
CA ALA A 382 -21.26 2.09 -0.01
C ALA A 382 -19.83 2.36 0.48
N ASN A 383 -19.52 3.61 0.81
CA ASN A 383 -18.14 4.04 1.01
C ASN A 383 -17.68 3.96 2.47
N PHE A 384 -18.59 4.06 3.42
CA PHE A 384 -18.26 3.94 4.84
C PHE A 384 -19.42 3.34 5.65
N LEU A 385 -19.07 2.83 6.83
CA LEU A 385 -20.01 2.29 7.80
C LEU A 385 -19.88 3.07 9.12
N VAL A 386 -21.01 3.46 9.69
CA VAL A 386 -21.11 4.00 11.05
C VAL A 386 -22.05 3.12 11.86
N ILE A 387 -21.57 2.64 13.00
CA ILE A 387 -22.35 1.86 13.95
C ILE A 387 -22.48 2.68 15.24
N ASN A 388 -23.71 2.87 15.71
CA ASN A 388 -23.98 3.61 16.94
C ASN A 388 -24.89 2.82 17.89
N ALA A 389 -24.49 2.74 19.17
CA ALA A 389 -25.22 2.12 20.26
C ALA A 389 -26.32 3.05 20.82
N SER A 390 -27.23 3.52 19.97
CA SER A 390 -28.28 4.47 20.36
C SER A 390 -29.65 3.81 20.58
N LEU A 391 -29.83 2.53 20.26
CA LEU A 391 -31.10 1.84 20.51
C LEU A 391 -31.18 1.37 21.96
N ARG A 392 -32.35 1.57 22.58
CA ARG A 392 -32.62 1.09 23.92
C ARG A 392 -32.80 -0.42 23.87
N SER A 393 -32.06 -1.13 24.73
CA SER A 393 -32.17 -2.58 24.90
C SER A 393 -33.64 -2.96 25.14
N ARG A 394 -34.19 -3.73 24.20
CA ARG A 394 -35.41 -4.52 24.39
C ARG A 394 -35.02 -5.93 24.01
N ASP A 395 -35.04 -6.82 24.99
CA ASP A 395 -34.80 -8.26 24.89
C ASP A 395 -33.88 -8.66 23.72
N SER A 396 -32.62 -8.22 23.78
CA SER A 396 -31.60 -8.58 22.80
C SER A 396 -31.28 -10.08 22.91
N PRO A 397 -31.29 -10.85 21.81
CA PRO A 397 -30.78 -12.22 21.85
C PRO A 397 -29.28 -12.17 22.19
N SER A 398 -28.86 -12.93 23.20
CA SER A 398 -27.49 -12.98 23.69
C SER A 398 -26.52 -13.72 22.76
N SER A 399 -26.93 -14.04 21.54
CA SER A 399 -26.18 -14.85 20.57
C SER A 399 -26.49 -14.44 19.12
N SER A 400 -25.50 -14.59 18.23
CA SER A 400 -25.64 -14.39 16.78
C SER A 400 -26.74 -15.32 16.22
N PRO A 401 -27.60 -14.86 15.29
CA PRO A 401 -28.58 -15.72 14.62
C PRO A 401 -27.95 -16.90 13.87
N LEU A 402 -26.66 -16.82 13.55
CA LEU A 402 -25.89 -17.89 12.90
C LEU A 402 -25.63 -19.10 13.83
N ASP A 403 -25.71 -18.93 15.16
CA ASP A 403 -25.46 -19.99 16.14
C ASP A 403 -26.74 -20.74 16.59
N MET A 404 -27.92 -20.35 16.08
CA MET A 404 -29.20 -20.92 16.51
C MET A 404 -29.66 -22.04 15.58
N GLN A 405 -29.38 -23.30 15.95
CA GLN A 405 -29.93 -24.46 15.26
C GLN A 405 -31.47 -24.49 15.37
N THR A 406 -32.13 -24.43 14.21
CA THR A 406 -33.48 -24.96 13.88
C THR A 406 -34.58 -24.89 14.95
N GLY A 407 -35.52 -23.93 14.81
CA GLY A 407 -36.91 -24.15 15.28
C GLY A 407 -37.67 -22.99 15.97
N GLY A 408 -37.07 -21.82 16.19
CA GLY A 408 -37.76 -20.69 16.83
C GLY A 408 -38.39 -19.73 15.83
N SER A 409 -39.72 -19.56 15.86
CA SER A 409 -40.43 -18.52 15.09
C SER A 409 -40.01 -17.13 15.57
N PHE A 410 -39.29 -16.37 14.74
CA PHE A 410 -38.98 -14.96 14.98
C PHE A 410 -40.28 -14.15 15.12
N SER A 411 -40.49 -13.46 16.24
CA SER A 411 -41.55 -12.46 16.37
C SER A 411 -41.09 -11.18 15.69
N SER A 412 -41.75 -10.82 14.58
CA SER A 412 -41.45 -9.67 13.71
C SER A 412 -41.54 -8.27 14.37
N ASN A 413 -41.84 -8.21 15.67
CA ASN A 413 -41.96 -6.94 16.40
C ASN A 413 -40.69 -6.52 17.17
N ASN A 414 -39.73 -7.43 17.39
CA ASN A 414 -38.52 -7.20 18.20
C ASN A 414 -37.24 -7.11 17.36
N LEU A 415 -37.21 -6.24 16.36
CA LEU A 415 -35.97 -5.94 15.63
C LEU A 415 -35.14 -4.91 16.42
N ASN A 416 -33.93 -5.33 16.81
CA ASN A 416 -33.01 -4.61 17.69
C ASN A 416 -31.93 -3.80 16.94
N ALA A 417 -32.13 -3.62 15.64
CA ALA A 417 -31.25 -2.83 14.80
C ALA A 417 -32.06 -1.95 13.84
N LYS A 418 -31.48 -0.82 13.43
CA LYS A 418 -32.01 0.06 12.38
C LYS A 418 -30.91 0.43 11.40
N VAL A 419 -31.18 0.29 10.11
CA VAL A 419 -30.24 0.67 9.04
C VAL A 419 -30.81 1.83 8.24
N ASN A 420 -29.98 2.84 7.98
CA ASN A 420 -30.26 3.93 7.04
C ASN A 420 -29.02 4.21 6.17
N SER A 421 -29.22 4.71 4.96
CA SER A 421 -28.17 5.39 4.20
C SER A 421 -28.02 6.84 4.70
N ILE A 422 -26.79 7.33 4.76
CA ILE A 422 -26.46 8.73 5.06
C ILE A 422 -25.35 9.13 4.10
N GLU A 423 -25.61 10.14 3.26
CA GLU A 423 -24.66 10.56 2.23
C GLU A 423 -24.24 9.35 1.36
N ASP A 424 -22.97 8.98 1.31
CA ASP A 424 -22.44 7.84 0.57
C ASP A 424 -22.10 6.63 1.46
N GLY A 425 -22.59 6.61 2.70
CA GLY A 425 -22.35 5.54 3.66
C GLY A 425 -23.61 4.92 4.26
N ILE A 426 -23.38 3.92 5.11
CA ILE A 426 -24.42 3.19 5.83
C ILE A 426 -24.30 3.45 7.32
N MET A 427 -25.42 3.79 7.95
CA MET A 427 -25.53 3.91 9.41
C MET A 427 -26.36 2.75 9.97
N LEU A 428 -25.73 1.98 10.85
CA LEU A 428 -26.32 0.89 11.63
C LEU A 428 -26.50 1.34 13.09
N GLN A 429 -27.73 1.48 13.53
CA GLN A 429 -28.06 1.74 14.93
C GLN A 429 -28.41 0.41 15.61
N ILE A 430 -27.72 0.08 16.70
CA ILE A 430 -27.92 -1.14 17.49
C ILE A 430 -27.97 -0.80 18.98
N ASP A 431 -28.30 -1.78 19.82
CA ASP A 431 -28.17 -1.63 21.27
C ASP A 431 -26.70 -1.79 21.72
N GLY A 432 -26.40 -1.34 22.95
CA GLY A 432 -25.05 -1.35 23.48
C GLY A 432 -24.45 -2.74 23.71
N ASP A 433 -25.28 -3.75 24.00
CA ASP A 433 -24.80 -5.10 24.23
C ASP A 433 -24.54 -5.81 22.90
N ALA A 434 -25.40 -5.62 21.91
CA ALA A 434 -25.14 -6.07 20.52
C ALA A 434 -23.84 -5.48 19.96
N LEU A 435 -23.53 -4.21 20.25
CA LEU A 435 -22.26 -3.61 19.84
C LEU A 435 -21.05 -4.27 20.51
N LYS A 436 -21.15 -4.61 21.81
CA LYS A 436 -20.07 -5.34 22.51
C LYS A 436 -19.84 -6.71 21.89
N VAL A 437 -20.92 -7.45 21.59
CA VAL A 437 -20.84 -8.76 20.94
C VAL A 437 -20.21 -8.63 19.56
N LEU A 438 -20.65 -7.68 18.74
CA LEU A 438 -20.05 -7.43 17.42
C LEU A 438 -18.55 -7.12 17.52
N LYS A 439 -18.14 -6.22 18.44
CA LYS A 439 -16.72 -5.92 18.65
C LYS A 439 -15.93 -7.16 19.07
N GLN A 440 -16.52 -8.05 19.88
CA GLN A 440 -15.88 -9.31 20.26
C GLN A 440 -15.75 -10.27 19.08
N CYS A 441 -16.80 -10.45 18.27
CA CYS A 441 -16.74 -11.27 17.05
C CYS A 441 -15.66 -10.78 16.09
N LEU A 442 -15.53 -9.46 15.90
CA LEU A 442 -14.48 -8.87 15.06
C LEU A 442 -13.08 -9.13 15.63
N ARG A 443 -12.89 -9.07 16.95
CA ARG A 443 -11.60 -9.44 17.59
C ARG A 443 -11.25 -10.90 17.37
N GLU A 444 -12.24 -11.79 17.46
CA GLU A 444 -12.07 -13.24 17.32
C GLU A 444 -12.07 -13.74 15.87
N ARG A 445 -12.16 -12.85 14.87
CA ARG A 445 -12.32 -13.21 13.44
C ARG A 445 -13.52 -14.12 13.18
N LYS A 446 -14.63 -13.87 13.87
CA LYS A 446 -15.90 -14.59 13.68
C LYS A 446 -16.88 -13.74 12.89
N ASP A 447 -17.67 -14.42 12.06
CA ASP A 447 -18.77 -13.81 11.33
C ASP A 447 -19.88 -13.41 12.31
N TYR A 448 -20.64 -12.36 11.95
CA TYR A 448 -21.72 -11.84 12.78
C TYR A 448 -22.88 -11.38 11.91
N ALA A 449 -24.12 -11.65 12.33
CA ALA A 449 -25.30 -11.19 11.62
C ALA A 449 -26.32 -10.59 12.58
N ILE A 450 -27.09 -9.61 12.11
CA ILE A 450 -28.18 -8.99 12.86
C ILE A 450 -29.34 -8.61 11.94
N LEU A 451 -30.57 -8.85 12.39
CA LEU A 451 -31.78 -8.42 11.69
C LEU A 451 -32.13 -6.99 12.08
N ALA A 452 -32.31 -6.13 11.08
CA ALA A 452 -32.58 -4.72 11.24
C ALA A 452 -33.91 -4.28 10.62
N LYS A 453 -34.58 -3.32 11.28
CA LYS A 453 -35.65 -2.53 10.69
C LYS A 453 -35.04 -1.51 9.74
N ALA A 454 -35.38 -1.61 8.47
CA ALA A 454 -34.94 -0.64 7.51
C ALA A 454 -35.96 0.47 7.29
N ARG A 455 -35.47 1.70 7.19
CA ARG A 455 -36.13 2.71 6.37
C ARG A 455 -35.63 2.47 4.95
N ALA A 456 -36.49 2.50 3.94
CA ALA A 456 -36.14 2.17 2.55
C ALA A 456 -34.73 2.71 2.19
N ILE A 457 -33.75 1.81 2.04
CA ILE A 457 -32.35 2.20 1.81
C ILE A 457 -32.17 2.85 0.43
N VAL A 458 -33.20 2.79 -0.44
CA VAL A 458 -33.31 3.59 -1.66
C VAL A 458 -34.80 3.84 -2.00
N THR A 459 -35.21 5.12 -2.01
CA THR A 459 -36.36 5.72 -2.74
C THR A 459 -35.71 6.83 -3.58
N ASP A 460 -35.86 7.04 -4.88
CA ASP A 460 -36.82 6.60 -5.89
C ASP A 460 -36.08 6.57 -7.24
N GLU A 461 -36.28 5.56 -8.09
CA GLU A 461 -36.32 5.85 -9.52
C GLU A 461 -37.67 6.49 -9.75
N GLN A 462 -37.73 7.81 -9.97
CA GLN A 462 -38.93 8.47 -10.46
C GLN A 462 -39.28 7.91 -11.85
N LYS A 463 -40.06 6.84 -11.87
CA LYS A 463 -40.90 6.45 -13.00
C LYS A 463 -42.34 6.49 -12.52
N ASP A 464 -43.06 7.47 -13.03
CA ASP A 464 -44.52 7.60 -13.02
C ASP A 464 -45.21 7.45 -11.67
N GLY A 465 -45.33 8.58 -10.94
CA GLY A 465 -46.57 9.02 -10.25
C GLY A 465 -47.24 8.12 -9.20
N ASN A 466 -46.78 6.91 -8.94
CA ASN A 466 -47.39 5.96 -8.02
C ASN A 466 -46.42 5.65 -6.89
N VAL A 467 -46.57 6.37 -5.77
CA VAL A 467 -45.88 6.11 -4.52
C VAL A 467 -46.40 4.80 -3.93
N VAL A 468 -45.78 3.68 -4.29
CA VAL A 468 -45.98 2.41 -3.58
C VAL A 468 -45.23 2.51 -2.25
N LYS A 469 -45.95 2.83 -1.17
CA LYS A 469 -45.47 2.65 0.21
C LYS A 469 -45.12 1.18 0.43
N ARG A 470 -43.86 0.78 0.22
CA ARG A 470 -43.36 -0.54 0.65
C ARG A 470 -43.33 -0.57 2.18
N SER A 471 -44.03 -1.54 2.75
CA SER A 471 -44.02 -1.89 4.18
C SER A 471 -42.58 -2.13 4.65
N SER A 472 -42.26 -1.73 5.88
CA SER A 472 -40.95 -1.95 6.53
C SER A 472 -40.50 -3.41 6.37
N SER A 473 -39.56 -3.67 5.46
CA SER A 473 -38.97 -5.00 5.31
C SER A 473 -37.87 -5.18 6.36
N GLU A 474 -37.85 -6.37 6.96
CA GLU A 474 -36.72 -6.83 7.77
C GLU A 474 -35.52 -6.99 6.84
N GLN A 475 -34.36 -6.45 7.23
CA GLN A 475 -33.14 -6.52 6.44
C GLN A 475 -32.04 -7.16 7.27
N LEU A 476 -31.37 -8.14 6.66
CA LEU A 476 -30.22 -8.80 7.26
C LEU A 476 -28.98 -7.94 7.07
N VAL A 477 -28.23 -7.73 8.15
CA VAL A 477 -26.91 -7.09 8.14
C VAL A 477 -25.87 -8.13 8.55
N GLU A 478 -24.92 -8.40 7.66
CA GLU A 478 -23.93 -9.46 7.84
C GLU A 478 -22.51 -8.88 7.82
N PHE A 479 -21.68 -9.33 8.75
CA PHE A 479 -20.25 -9.11 8.81
C PHE A 479 -19.57 -10.45 8.53
N ILE A 480 -18.90 -10.55 7.39
CA ILE A 480 -18.38 -11.81 6.85
C ILE A 480 -16.88 -11.68 6.62
N TRP A 481 -16.10 -12.61 7.18
CA TRP A 481 -14.67 -12.73 6.91
C TRP A 481 -14.42 -13.50 5.62
N ILE A 482 -13.98 -12.77 4.59
CA ILE A 482 -13.68 -13.32 3.26
C ILE A 482 -12.20 -13.66 3.11
N ASP A 483 -11.86 -14.27 1.98
CA ASP A 483 -10.49 -14.55 1.58
C ASP A 483 -9.63 -13.27 1.54
N GLU A 484 -8.32 -13.47 1.53
CA GLU A 484 -7.35 -12.39 1.62
C GLU A 484 -7.43 -11.43 0.42
N ASP A 485 -7.28 -10.13 0.71
CA ASP A 485 -7.20 -9.12 -0.34
C ASP A 485 -5.82 -9.18 -0.99
N ASN A 486 -5.80 -9.67 -2.24
CA ASN A 486 -4.61 -9.78 -3.08
C ASN A 486 -4.51 -8.63 -4.11
N ASP A 487 -5.35 -7.59 -4.00
CA ASP A 487 -5.28 -6.41 -4.86
C ASP A 487 -4.14 -5.47 -4.45
N VAL A 488 -2.93 -6.00 -4.32
CA VAL A 488 -1.70 -5.28 -3.95
C VAL A 488 -0.60 -5.69 -4.93
N ASN A 489 0.24 -4.75 -5.36
CA ASN A 489 1.37 -5.02 -6.26
C ASN A 489 0.98 -5.78 -7.54
N ARG A 490 -0.22 -5.52 -8.08
CA ARG A 490 -0.71 -6.14 -9.31
C ARG A 490 0.23 -5.87 -10.48
N GLY A 491 0.64 -6.93 -11.18
CA GLY A 491 1.53 -6.88 -12.33
C GLY A 491 3.00 -6.72 -11.98
N VAL A 492 3.35 -6.62 -10.69
CA VAL A 492 4.74 -6.53 -10.25
C VAL A 492 5.38 -7.91 -10.32
N ARG A 493 6.59 -7.96 -10.88
CA ARG A 493 7.37 -9.20 -11.02
C ARG A 493 8.74 -9.06 -10.39
N SER A 494 9.23 -10.18 -9.84
CA SER A 494 10.60 -10.27 -9.35
C SER A 494 11.60 -9.96 -10.46
N PRO A 495 12.65 -9.17 -10.19
CA PRO A 495 13.76 -9.01 -11.11
C PRO A 495 14.66 -10.26 -11.19
N ILE A 496 14.51 -11.25 -10.30
CA ILE A 496 15.36 -12.45 -10.25
C ILE A 496 14.87 -13.52 -11.23
N ASP A 497 13.57 -13.83 -11.20
CA ASP A 497 12.98 -14.99 -11.88
C ASP A 497 11.56 -14.71 -12.44
N HIS A 498 11.14 -13.44 -12.46
CA HIS A 498 9.79 -13.02 -12.87
C HIS A 498 8.63 -13.58 -12.04
N PHE A 499 8.91 -14.08 -10.83
CA PHE A 499 7.90 -14.50 -9.87
C PHE A 499 6.87 -13.38 -9.64
N PRO A 500 5.55 -13.68 -9.74
CA PRO A 500 4.50 -12.67 -9.57
C PRO A 500 4.43 -12.23 -8.10
N MET A 501 4.43 -10.92 -7.87
CA MET A 501 4.34 -10.31 -6.54
C MET A 501 2.90 -9.88 -6.18
N ASP A 502 1.92 -10.36 -6.92
CA ASP A 502 0.51 -10.04 -6.72
C ASP A 502 0.05 -10.48 -5.31
N GLY A 503 -0.53 -9.56 -4.55
CA GLY A 503 -0.99 -9.80 -3.18
C GLY A 503 0.10 -9.79 -2.10
N ILE A 504 1.38 -9.72 -2.48
CA ILE A 504 2.49 -9.74 -1.53
C ILE A 504 2.69 -8.37 -0.89
N ARG A 505 2.80 -8.33 0.43
CA ARG A 505 3.05 -7.09 1.19
C ARG A 505 4.48 -6.61 0.94
N ASN A 506 4.64 -5.33 0.62
CA ASN A 506 5.95 -4.68 0.55
C ASN A 506 6.05 -3.47 1.50
N SER A 507 7.30 -3.09 1.80
CA SER A 507 7.65 -1.84 2.45
C SER A 507 8.56 -1.03 1.53
N ARG A 508 8.21 0.24 1.31
CA ARG A 508 9.06 1.21 0.60
C ARG A 508 10.18 1.65 1.53
N ILE A 509 11.41 1.52 1.08
CA ILE A 509 12.58 1.81 1.89
C ILE A 509 13.28 3.06 1.37
N HIS A 510 13.57 3.95 2.30
CA HIS A 510 14.46 5.07 2.07
C HIS A 510 15.85 4.69 2.59
N TYR A 511 16.68 4.13 1.71
CA TYR A 511 18.05 3.78 2.04
C TYR A 511 19.01 4.30 0.97
N ALA A 512 19.76 5.34 1.35
CA ALA A 512 20.88 5.80 0.53
C ALA A 512 22.05 4.83 0.75
N GLY A 513 22.24 3.90 -0.19
CA GLY A 513 23.35 2.96 -0.16
C GLY A 513 24.70 3.62 -0.45
N GLN A 514 25.74 2.79 -0.44
CA GLN A 514 27.11 3.21 -0.72
C GLN A 514 27.25 3.72 -2.16
N ARG A 515 28.15 4.70 -2.32
CA ARG A 515 28.35 5.44 -3.58
C ARG A 515 29.69 5.07 -4.20
N SER A 516 29.68 4.70 -5.47
CA SER A 516 30.88 4.72 -6.33
C SER A 516 31.07 6.12 -6.93
N PRO A 517 32.21 6.42 -7.58
CA PRO A 517 32.45 7.75 -8.16
C PRO A 517 31.36 8.21 -9.14
N LEU A 518 30.79 7.28 -9.92
CA LEU A 518 29.84 7.56 -11.01
C LEU A 518 28.43 7.03 -10.76
N PHE A 519 28.25 6.04 -9.89
CA PHE A 519 26.95 5.41 -9.68
C PHE A 519 26.69 5.14 -8.19
N ARG A 520 25.44 4.84 -7.85
CA ARG A 520 25.04 4.44 -6.50
C ARG A 520 24.07 3.27 -6.57
N ILE A 521 24.21 2.34 -5.61
CA ILE A 521 23.23 1.29 -5.38
C ILE A 521 22.21 1.80 -4.35
N ARG A 522 20.93 1.81 -4.72
CA ARG A 522 19.84 2.24 -3.83
C ARG A 522 18.89 1.08 -3.56
N TRP A 523 18.59 0.82 -2.30
CA TRP A 523 17.55 -0.14 -1.90
C TRP A 523 16.20 0.58 -1.87
N ALA A 524 15.22 0.06 -2.62
CA ALA A 524 13.92 0.71 -2.81
C ALA A 524 12.75 -0.06 -2.18
N ASP A 525 12.73 -1.39 -2.31
CA ASP A 525 11.61 -2.22 -1.86
C ASP A 525 12.06 -3.43 -1.06
N LEU A 526 11.22 -3.81 -0.09
CA LEU A 526 11.30 -5.07 0.65
C LEU A 526 9.95 -5.79 0.56
N PHE A 527 9.93 -6.98 -0.01
CA PHE A 527 8.77 -7.86 -0.13
C PHE A 527 8.82 -8.97 0.92
N PHE A 528 7.69 -9.23 1.57
CA PHE A 528 7.50 -10.31 2.53
C PHE A 528 6.72 -11.44 1.85
N ILE A 529 7.44 -12.35 1.18
CA ILE A 529 6.82 -13.44 0.40
C ILE A 529 6.21 -14.47 1.35
N GLU A 530 6.99 -14.94 2.32
CA GLU A 530 6.52 -15.79 3.41
C GLU A 530 7.05 -15.22 4.72
N CYS A 531 6.16 -14.68 5.55
CA CYS A 531 6.53 -14.08 6.83
C CYS A 531 5.35 -14.19 7.79
N HIS A 532 5.22 -15.35 8.45
CA HIS A 532 4.22 -15.56 9.51
C HIS A 532 4.87 -15.32 10.88
N LEU A 533 5.31 -14.09 11.12
CA LEU A 533 5.79 -13.72 12.44
C LEU A 533 4.61 -13.35 13.31
N ASN A 534 4.42 -14.08 14.40
CA ASN A 534 3.53 -13.66 15.47
C ASN A 534 4.17 -12.46 16.19
N ASN A 535 3.37 -11.45 16.58
CA ASN A 535 3.79 -10.22 17.27
C ASN A 535 4.59 -10.42 18.58
N ASN A 536 4.84 -11.65 19.01
CA ASN A 536 5.52 -12.01 20.26
C ASN A 536 6.93 -12.58 20.08
N GLU A 537 7.49 -12.66 18.86
CA GLU A 537 8.86 -13.16 18.67
C GLU A 537 9.91 -12.05 18.72
N SER A 538 11.09 -12.35 19.29
CA SER A 538 12.25 -11.44 19.40
C SER A 538 12.97 -11.19 18.06
N PHE A 539 12.48 -11.78 16.98
CA PHE A 539 13.08 -11.73 15.65
C PHE A 539 12.44 -10.63 14.81
N ASP A 540 13.24 -9.64 14.42
CA ASP A 540 12.80 -8.52 13.58
C ASP A 540 13.30 -8.71 12.14
N PRO A 541 12.42 -9.06 11.19
CA PRO A 541 12.80 -9.32 9.80
C PRO A 541 13.31 -8.04 9.11
N THR A 542 12.92 -6.86 9.60
CA THR A 542 13.35 -5.56 9.07
C THR A 542 14.82 -5.30 9.40
N ARG A 543 15.26 -5.68 10.60
CA ARG A 543 16.69 -5.58 10.98
C ARG A 543 17.56 -6.55 10.21
N LEU A 544 17.04 -7.76 9.93
CA LEU A 544 17.71 -8.70 9.04
C LEU A 544 17.83 -8.10 7.64
N ALA A 545 16.73 -7.57 7.08
CA ALA A 545 16.73 -6.93 5.76
C ALA A 545 17.75 -5.78 5.68
N ASP A 546 17.85 -4.92 6.69
CA ASP A 546 18.86 -3.84 6.73
C ASP A 546 20.30 -4.39 6.76
N SER A 547 20.55 -5.45 7.52
CA SER A 547 21.86 -6.11 7.54
C SER A 547 22.21 -6.73 6.19
N LEU A 548 21.22 -7.37 5.54
CA LEU A 548 21.38 -7.96 4.21
C LEU A 548 21.63 -6.88 3.15
N ALA A 549 20.88 -5.78 3.18
CA ALA A 549 21.03 -4.67 2.25
C ALA A 549 22.43 -4.02 2.36
N LYS A 550 22.94 -3.84 3.57
CA LYS A 550 24.30 -3.31 3.81
C LYS A 550 25.37 -4.23 3.22
N ALA A 551 25.27 -5.53 3.46
CA ALA A 551 26.22 -6.50 2.93
C ALA A 551 26.16 -6.60 1.39
N PHE A 552 24.96 -6.63 0.82
CA PHE A 552 24.75 -6.66 -0.63
C PHE A 552 25.33 -5.42 -1.32
N THR A 553 25.03 -4.23 -0.78
CA THR A 553 25.56 -2.97 -1.34
C THR A 553 27.07 -2.88 -1.20
N GLN A 554 27.64 -3.28 -0.06
CA GLN A 554 29.09 -3.29 0.16
C GLN A 554 29.82 -4.22 -0.82
N ALA A 555 29.29 -5.42 -1.04
CA ALA A 555 29.90 -6.41 -1.94
C ALA A 555 29.88 -5.97 -3.42
N LEU A 556 28.81 -5.32 -3.87
CA LEU A 556 28.65 -4.94 -5.28
C LEU A 556 29.18 -3.55 -5.63
N THR A 557 29.40 -2.66 -4.65
CA THR A 557 29.90 -1.29 -4.88
C THR A 557 31.16 -1.22 -5.77
N PRO A 558 32.18 -2.09 -5.60
CA PRO A 558 33.37 -2.08 -6.45
C PRO A 558 33.12 -2.42 -7.92
N PHE A 559 31.96 -3.01 -8.24
CA PHE A 559 31.66 -3.57 -9.56
C PHE A 559 30.45 -2.91 -10.23
N VAL A 560 29.96 -1.79 -9.70
CA VAL A 560 28.75 -1.11 -10.20
C VAL A 560 28.91 -0.69 -11.66
N ASP A 561 30.09 -0.21 -12.06
CA ASP A 561 30.34 0.20 -13.45
C ASP A 561 30.11 -0.96 -14.43
N MET A 562 30.64 -2.16 -14.09
CA MET A 562 30.43 -3.37 -14.89
C MET A 562 28.97 -3.82 -14.93
N LEU A 563 28.24 -3.69 -13.82
CA LEU A 563 26.82 -4.02 -13.76
C LEU A 563 25.98 -3.08 -14.64
N VAL A 564 26.31 -1.79 -14.66
CA VAL A 564 25.64 -0.79 -15.52
C VAL A 564 25.96 -1.03 -17.00
N GLU A 565 27.22 -1.32 -17.33
CA GLU A 565 27.64 -1.71 -18.70
C GLU A 565 26.92 -2.98 -19.18
N ALA A 566 26.73 -3.95 -18.28
CA ALA A 566 25.96 -5.16 -18.53
C ALA A 566 24.42 -4.95 -18.53
N LYS A 567 23.95 -3.70 -18.40
CA LYS A 567 22.52 -3.31 -18.38
C LYS A 567 21.71 -3.88 -17.20
N TYR A 568 22.36 -4.19 -16.09
CA TYR A 568 21.68 -4.59 -14.85
C TYR A 568 21.28 -3.36 -14.02
N ARG A 569 20.20 -2.68 -14.41
CA ARG A 569 19.72 -1.47 -13.70
C ARG A 569 18.85 -1.77 -12.47
N LYS A 570 18.20 -2.94 -12.41
CA LYS A 570 17.32 -3.38 -11.33
C LYS A 570 17.75 -4.76 -10.82
N LEU A 571 18.27 -4.83 -9.61
CA LEU A 571 18.77 -6.04 -8.97
C LEU A 571 17.77 -6.54 -7.92
N GLY A 572 17.69 -7.85 -7.74
CA GLY A 572 16.95 -8.49 -6.67
C GLY A 572 17.84 -9.39 -5.81
N LEU A 573 17.52 -9.45 -4.53
CA LEU A 573 18.07 -10.40 -3.56
C LEU A 573 16.91 -11.08 -2.83
N ARG A 574 16.71 -12.38 -3.07
CA ARG A 574 15.74 -13.20 -2.33
C ARG A 574 16.49 -14.05 -1.31
N VAL A 575 16.07 -14.00 -0.05
CA VAL A 575 16.65 -14.79 1.04
C VAL A 575 15.57 -15.70 1.59
N THR A 576 15.89 -17.00 1.64
CA THR A 576 15.03 -18.04 2.18
C THR A 576 15.71 -18.62 3.41
N ILE A 577 15.03 -18.54 4.54
CA ILE A 577 15.47 -19.12 5.80
C ILE A 577 14.38 -20.05 6.32
N ASP A 578 14.70 -21.33 6.32
CA ASP A 578 13.91 -22.42 6.87
C ASP A 578 14.72 -23.13 7.97
N ARG A 579 14.09 -24.09 8.64
CA ARG A 579 14.67 -24.93 9.70
C ARG A 579 15.90 -25.71 9.24
N GLU A 580 15.93 -26.10 7.98
CA GLU A 580 16.99 -26.94 7.41
C GLU A 580 17.85 -26.23 6.37
N ASN A 581 17.29 -25.22 5.70
CA ASN A 581 17.90 -24.55 4.56
C ASN A 581 17.97 -23.04 4.78
N ALA A 582 19.15 -22.48 4.54
CA ALA A 582 19.43 -21.06 4.64
C ALA A 582 20.18 -20.66 3.37
N SER A 583 19.48 -20.02 2.43
CA SER A 583 20.00 -19.73 1.09
C SER A 583 19.61 -18.33 0.64
N TYR A 584 20.35 -17.82 -0.36
CA TYR A 584 20.03 -16.58 -1.03
C TYR A 584 20.12 -16.76 -2.54
N LEU A 585 19.35 -15.96 -3.28
CA LEU A 585 19.36 -15.85 -4.72
C LEU A 585 19.53 -14.37 -5.09
N ALA A 586 20.42 -14.08 -6.02
CA ALA A 586 20.60 -12.75 -6.56
C ALA A 586 20.43 -12.77 -8.08
N GLY A 587 19.70 -11.80 -8.63
CA GLY A 587 19.38 -11.77 -10.04
C GLY A 587 18.95 -10.40 -10.56
N SER A 588 18.86 -10.29 -11.87
CA SER A 588 18.43 -9.10 -12.61
C SER A 588 17.80 -9.53 -13.93
N ASN A 589 16.82 -8.77 -14.42
CA ASN A 589 16.17 -9.02 -15.71
C ASN A 589 15.60 -10.44 -15.90
N GLY A 590 15.23 -11.14 -14.81
CA GLY A 590 14.70 -12.51 -14.84
C GLY A 590 15.78 -13.60 -14.91
N GLU A 591 17.04 -13.24 -14.76
CA GLU A 591 18.16 -14.18 -14.75
C GLU A 591 19.00 -14.02 -13.48
N GLN A 592 19.68 -15.09 -13.07
CA GLN A 592 20.63 -15.03 -11.96
C GLN A 592 21.86 -14.22 -12.36
N LEU A 593 22.48 -13.55 -11.38
CA LEU A 593 23.75 -12.88 -11.59
C LEU A 593 24.85 -13.88 -11.98
N SER A 594 25.85 -13.40 -12.72
CA SER A 594 26.96 -14.25 -13.14
C SER A 594 27.70 -14.85 -11.93
N PRO A 595 28.31 -16.05 -12.07
CA PRO A 595 29.06 -16.70 -10.98
C PRO A 595 30.16 -15.82 -10.38
N PHE A 596 30.72 -14.90 -11.18
CA PHE A 596 31.68 -13.92 -10.71
C PHE A 596 31.10 -13.04 -9.60
N PHE A 597 29.92 -12.44 -9.80
CA PHE A 597 29.28 -11.59 -8.80
C PHE A 597 28.79 -12.39 -7.58
N LEU A 598 28.29 -13.61 -7.80
CA LEU A 598 27.86 -14.51 -6.72
C LEU A 598 29.02 -14.84 -5.76
N SER A 599 30.21 -15.12 -6.30
CA SER A 599 31.40 -15.38 -5.46
C SER A 599 31.75 -14.21 -4.53
N GLN A 600 31.55 -12.96 -4.98
CA GLN A 600 31.81 -11.77 -4.17
C GLN A 600 30.73 -11.53 -3.10
N LEU A 601 29.50 -11.94 -3.41
CA LEU A 601 28.37 -11.88 -2.48
C LEU A 601 28.49 -12.95 -1.38
N ASP A 602 28.99 -14.13 -1.69
CA ASP A 602 29.13 -15.25 -0.73
C ASP A 602 29.89 -14.84 0.53
N ASP A 603 31.03 -14.15 0.37
CA ASP A 603 31.88 -13.67 1.47
C ASP A 603 31.14 -12.77 2.47
N HIS A 604 30.14 -12.01 2.00
CA HIS A 604 29.40 -11.04 2.80
C HIS A 604 28.03 -11.59 3.25
N MET A 605 27.40 -12.43 2.44
CA MET A 605 26.00 -12.83 2.63
C MET A 605 25.85 -14.09 3.47
N ILE A 606 26.66 -15.12 3.22
CA ILE A 606 26.57 -16.40 3.93
C ILE A 606 26.64 -16.22 5.46
N PRO A 607 27.57 -15.41 6.03
CA PRO A 607 27.65 -15.24 7.48
C PRO A 607 26.36 -14.66 8.09
N ILE A 608 25.69 -13.74 7.39
CA ILE A 608 24.47 -13.09 7.86
C ILE A 608 23.29 -14.06 7.79
N VAL A 609 23.15 -14.78 6.68
CA VAL A 609 22.05 -15.73 6.48
C VAL A 609 22.16 -16.91 7.47
N MET A 610 23.37 -17.44 7.69
CA MET A 610 23.61 -18.51 8.67
C MET A 610 23.33 -18.03 10.10
N LYS A 611 23.80 -16.85 10.48
CA LYS A 611 23.49 -16.25 11.78
C LYS A 611 21.99 -16.02 11.96
N ALA A 612 21.27 -15.64 10.90
CA ALA A 612 19.84 -15.45 10.96
C ALA A 612 19.10 -16.78 11.18
N SER A 613 19.53 -17.85 10.50
CA SER A 613 19.02 -19.22 10.70
C SER A 613 19.18 -19.69 12.15
N ASP A 614 20.32 -19.40 12.80
CA ASP A 614 20.55 -19.75 14.21
C ASP A 614 19.62 -18.99 15.19
N ASN A 615 19.17 -17.79 14.83
CA ASN A 615 18.32 -16.94 15.69
C ASN A 615 16.82 -17.21 15.53
N ILE A 616 16.41 -17.88 14.47
CA ILE A 616 15.01 -18.24 14.26
C ILE A 616 14.68 -19.42 15.20
N SER A 617 13.63 -19.26 16.01
CA SER A 617 13.21 -20.29 16.95
C SER A 617 12.71 -21.54 16.22
N ARG A 618 12.84 -22.73 16.83
CA ARG A 618 12.35 -23.99 16.23
C ARG A 618 10.85 -24.00 15.93
N SER A 619 10.08 -23.08 16.53
CA SER A 619 8.65 -22.90 16.33
C SER A 619 8.30 -21.99 15.14
N THR A 620 9.24 -21.20 14.63
CA THR A 620 8.96 -20.19 13.61
C THR A 620 8.82 -20.85 12.22
N PRO A 621 7.83 -20.44 11.41
CA PRO A 621 7.69 -20.89 10.02
C PRO A 621 8.74 -20.27 9.10
N THR A 622 8.84 -20.80 7.87
CA THR A 622 9.73 -20.34 6.80
C THR A 622 9.65 -18.83 6.60
N LEU A 623 10.81 -18.20 6.49
CA LEU A 623 10.95 -16.77 6.20
C LEU A 623 11.51 -16.61 4.79
N VAL A 624 10.74 -15.98 3.91
CA VAL A 624 11.17 -15.61 2.56
C VAL A 624 11.01 -14.10 2.37
N LEU A 625 12.14 -13.42 2.18
CA LEU A 625 12.22 -11.99 1.94
C LEU A 625 12.82 -11.72 0.56
N GLU A 626 12.34 -10.70 -0.15
CA GLU A 626 12.97 -10.22 -1.37
C GLU A 626 13.24 -8.71 -1.31
N LEU A 627 14.49 -8.32 -1.51
CA LEU A 627 14.94 -6.94 -1.54
C LEU A 627 15.20 -6.52 -2.99
N VAL A 628 14.75 -5.33 -3.38
CA VAL A 628 14.95 -4.78 -4.72
C VAL A 628 15.84 -3.54 -4.67
N PHE A 629 16.87 -3.54 -5.51
CA PHE A 629 17.85 -2.47 -5.62
C PHE A 629 17.88 -1.87 -7.03
N TYR A 630 18.22 -0.59 -7.11
CA TYR A 630 18.39 0.14 -8.36
C TYR A 630 19.80 0.72 -8.45
N LEU A 631 20.39 0.64 -9.65
CA LEU A 631 21.64 1.32 -9.99
C LEU A 631 21.33 2.67 -10.62
N ILE A 632 21.69 3.73 -9.91
CA ILE A 632 21.43 5.11 -10.29
C ILE A 632 22.73 5.85 -10.61
N ASP A 633 22.64 6.81 -11.53
CA ASP A 633 23.70 7.75 -11.90
C ASP A 633 23.89 8.85 -10.85
#